data_AF-W6ZZL8-F1
#
_entry.id   AF-W6ZZL8-F1
#
_cell.length_a   1.000
_cell.length_b   1.000
_cell.length_c   1.000
_cell.angle_alpha   90.00
_cell.angle_beta   90.00
_cell.angle_gamma   90.00
#
_symmetry.space_group_name_H-M   'P 1'
#
loop_
_entity.id
_entity.type
_entity.pdbx_description
1 polymer ?
#
loop_
_entity_poly.entity_id
_entity_poly.type
_entity_poly.pdbx_seq_one_letter_code
_entity_poly.pdbx_strand_id
1 'polypeptide(L)' 'MPCNIHGVIIEVNCLSENHSNILYKCLSSDESLKQNEMYKRVNISGSLIKM' A
#
# COMPACT_ATOMS: atom_id res chain seq x y z
N MET A 1 0.45 24.51 15.42
CA MET A 1 1.04 23.46 14.56
C MET A 1 -0.06 22.48 14.23
N PRO A 2 -0.59 22.41 12.99
CA PRO A 2 -1.57 21.38 12.69
C PRO A 2 -0.83 20.09 12.35
N CYS A 3 -0.94 19.08 13.23
CA CYS A 3 -0.64 17.70 12.89
C CYS A 3 -1.81 17.16 12.04
N ASN A 4 -1.78 17.41 10.73
CA ASN A 4 -2.72 16.78 9.80
C ASN A 4 -2.24 15.36 9.52
N ILE A 5 -2.73 14.38 10.29
CA ILE A 5 -2.60 12.96 9.94
C ILE A 5 -3.98 12.31 10.10
N HIS A 6 -4.84 12.50 9.10
CA HIS A 6 -5.94 11.57 8.85
C HIS A 6 -5.53 10.69 7.66
N GLY A 7 -4.55 9.82 7.88
CA GLY A 7 -4.22 8.74 6.96
C GLY A 7 -5.02 7.51 7.35
N VAL A 8 -5.85 6.99 6.45
CA VAL A 8 -6.46 5.67 6.63
C VAL A 8 -5.39 4.64 6.35
N ILE A 9 -5.12 3.75 7.30
CA ILE A 9 -4.26 2.59 7.08
C ILE A 9 -5.12 1.48 6.49
N ILE A 10 -4.77 1.00 5.30
CA ILE A 10 -5.42 -0.14 4.67
C ILE A 10 -4.50 -1.34 4.81
N GLU A 11 -5.01 -2.41 5.42
CA GLU A 11 -4.31 -3.68 5.54
C GLU A 11 -4.97 -4.73 4.66
N VAL A 12 -4.17 -5.38 3.82
CA VAL A 12 -4.62 -6.42 2.89
C VAL A 12 -3.85 -7.69 3.18
N ASN A 13 -4.55 -8.70 3.68
CA ASN A 13 -3.99 -10.03 3.89
C ASN A 13 -4.24 -10.91 2.66
N CYS A 14 -3.18 -11.27 1.96
CA CYS A 14 -3.23 -12.11 0.78
C CYS A 14 -3.14 -13.61 1.12
N LEU A 15 -3.52 -14.47 0.18
CA LEU A 15 -3.47 -15.93 0.36
C LEU A 15 -2.04 -16.49 0.44
N SER A 16 -1.05 -15.79 -0.13
CA SER A 16 0.36 -16.16 -0.06
C SER A 16 1.26 -14.95 -0.33
N GLU A 17 2.55 -15.09 -0.04
CA GLU A 17 3.56 -14.06 -0.34
C GLU A 17 3.68 -13.77 -1.86
N ASN A 18 3.45 -14.77 -2.72
CA ASN A 18 3.45 -14.52 -4.15
C ASN A 18 2.31 -13.56 -4.56
N HIS A 19 1.13 -13.69 -3.95
CA HIS A 19 0.00 -12.82 -4.23
C HIS A 19 0.23 -11.39 -3.74
N SER A 20 0.80 -11.20 -2.54
CA SER A 20 1.14 -9.86 -2.05
C SER A 20 2.21 -9.20 -2.93
N ASN A 21 3.21 -9.95 -3.39
CA ASN A 21 4.22 -9.45 -4.32
C ASN A 21 3.64 -9.01 -5.67
N ILE A 22 2.66 -9.76 -6.21
CA ILE A 22 1.95 -9.37 -7.44
C ILE A 22 1.15 -8.08 -7.21
N LEU A 23 0.35 -8.02 -6.13
CA LEU A 23 -0.47 -6.86 -5.81
C LEU A 23 0.39 -5.61 -5.60
N TYR A 24 1.51 -5.74 -4.88
CA TYR A 24 2.47 -4.64 -4.72
C TYR A 24 2.99 -4.12 -6.06
N LYS A 25 3.39 -5.00 -6.98
CA LYS A 25 3.86 -4.59 -8.31
C LYS A 25 2.77 -3.83 -9.08
N CYS A 26 1.52 -4.26 -8.99
CA CYS A 26 0.38 -3.55 -9.60
C CYS A 26 0.23 -2.15 -9.01
N LEU A 27 0.16 -2.04 -7.68
CA LEU A 27 0.01 -0.75 -6.99
C LEU A 27 1.19 0.19 -7.25
N SER A 28 2.42 -0.35 -7.25
CA SER A 28 3.65 0.41 -7.53
C SER A 28 3.76 0.89 -8.97
N SER A 29 3.04 0.27 -9.91
CA SER A 29 3.06 0.65 -11.32
C SER A 29 1.95 1.64 -11.67
N ASP A 30 1.01 1.89 -10.75
CA ASP A 30 -0.12 2.79 -10.96
C ASP A 30 0.27 4.25 -10.66
N GLU A 31 0.36 5.07 -11.71
CA GLU A 31 0.72 6.48 -11.60
C GLU A 31 -0.36 7.33 -10.91
N SER A 32 -1.63 6.93 -11.00
CA SER A 32 -2.72 7.67 -10.35
C SER A 32 -2.61 7.60 -8.83
N LEU A 33 -2.22 6.43 -8.30
CA LEU A 33 -2.03 6.24 -6.86
C LEU A 33 -0.81 7.03 -6.33
N LYS A 34 0.23 7.19 -7.14
CA LYS A 34 1.40 8.01 -6.82
C LYS A 34 1.05 9.49 -6.80
N GLN A 35 0.33 9.97 -7.81
CA GLN A 35 -0.06 11.37 -7.95
C GLN A 35 -1.03 11.82 -6.86
N ASN A 36 -1.96 10.95 -6.45
CA ASN A 36 -2.93 11.23 -5.40
C ASN A 36 -2.39 10.98 -3.98
N GLU A 37 -1.08 10.74 -3.83
CA GLU A 37 -0.40 10.56 -2.56
C GLU A 37 -0.91 9.38 -1.70
N MET A 38 -1.75 8.52 -2.28
CA MET A 38 -2.30 7.32 -1.63
C MET A 38 -1.25 6.21 -1.55
N TYR A 39 -0.26 6.22 -2.44
CA TYR A 39 0.86 5.28 -2.48
C TYR A 39 2.13 5.86 -1.83
N LYS A 40 2.03 6.36 -0.60
CA LYS A 40 3.19 6.98 0.09
C LYS A 40 3.93 6.03 1.03
N ARG A 41 3.24 5.06 1.64
CA ARG A 41 3.81 4.21 2.70
C ARG A 41 3.35 2.76 2.60
N VAL A 42 3.60 2.15 1.44
CA VAL A 42 3.32 0.72 1.26
C VAL A 42 4.43 -0.12 1.87
N ASN A 43 4.06 -1.02 2.79
CA ASN A 43 4.95 -1.98 3.40
C ASN A 43 4.43 -3.41 3.16
N ILE A 44 5.33 -4.33 2.82
CA ILE A 44 5.01 -5.74 2.59
C ILE A 44 5.71 -6.58 3.66
N SER A 45 4.98 -7.52 4.25
CA SER A 45 5.56 -8.53 5.15
C SER A 45 4.89 -9.87 4.89
N GLY A 46 5.60 -10.77 4.19
CA GLY A 46 5.03 -12.05 3.75
C GLY A 46 3.77 -11.83 2.90
N SER A 47 2.65 -12.40 3.32
CA SER A 47 1.35 -12.25 2.63
C SER A 47 0.60 -10.95 2.95
N LEU A 48 1.14 -10.07 3.81
CA LEU A 48 0.46 -8.85 4.26
C LEU A 48 0.99 -7.61 3.52
N ILE A 49 0.08 -6.77 3.03
CA ILE A 49 0.38 -5.42 2.55
C ILE A 49 -0.29 -4.40 3.47
N LYS A 50 0.45 -3.38 3.88
CA LYS A 50 -0.07 -2.21 4.61
C LYS A 50 0.21 -0.95 3.82
N MET A 51 -0.78 -0.07 3.67
CA MET A 51 -0.65 1.20 2.95
C MET A 51 -1.36 2.34 3.66
#